data_AF-A0A7Y1W3T7-F1
#
_entry.id   AF-A0A7Y1W3T7-F1
#
_cell.length_a   1.000
_cell.length_b   1.000
_cell.length_c   1.000
_cell.angle_alpha   90.00
_cell.angle_beta   90.00
_cell.angle_gamma   90.00
#
_symmetry.space_group_name_H-M   'P 1'
#
loop_
_entity.id
_entity.type
_entity.pdbx_description
1 polymer ?
#
loop_
_entity_poly.entity_id
_entity_poly.type
_entity_poly.pdbx_seq_one_letter_code
_entity_poly.pdbx_strand_id
1 'polypeptide(L)'
;MADALLKLGLPVAGLTFALVWWALRKGVVSEVDTLQALSKQIEAMSKKKDKDTPREKINPVHDKWLKFGGGFYGTVALYTFALIEWPDLVESFSGLGELLRSNVSAAIGILIGAIVEAIIESIMNFVAAIAWPVYWMSEFGASRMWLWMAIAYGGYWLGLQTAQYAIRSRR
;
A
#
# COMPACT_ATOMS: atom_id res chain seq x y z
N MET A 1 -22.01 1.89 5.51
CA MET A 1 -21.24 2.70 6.49
C MET A 1 -20.31 1.80 7.28
N ALA A 2 -20.84 0.80 7.98
CA ALA A 2 -20.03 -0.23 8.65
C ALA A 2 -19.02 -0.88 7.69
N ASP A 3 -19.42 -1.23 6.47
CA ASP A 3 -18.52 -1.85 5.49
C ASP A 3 -17.33 -0.96 5.10
N ALA A 4 -17.56 0.34 4.92
CA ALA A 4 -16.47 1.28 4.63
C ALA A 4 -15.52 1.45 5.82
N LEU A 5 -16.02 1.42 7.05
CA LEU A 5 -15.17 1.42 8.24
C LEU A 5 -14.32 0.15 8.32
N LEU A 6 -14.93 -1.01 8.09
CA LEU A 6 -14.28 -2.31 8.24
C LEU A 6 -13.32 -2.64 7.09
N LYS A 7 -13.72 -2.35 5.84
CA LYS A 7 -12.95 -2.69 4.63
C LYS A 7 -11.99 -1.58 4.19
N LEU A 8 -12.14 -0.34 4.65
CA LEU A 8 -11.29 0.77 4.23
C LEU A 8 -10.69 1.52 5.42
N GLY A 9 -11.51 2.00 6.35
CA GLY A 9 -11.05 2.79 7.50
C GLY A 9 -10.04 2.06 8.39
N LEU A 10 -10.42 0.90 8.95
CA LEU A 10 -9.56 0.12 9.84
C LEU A 10 -8.30 -0.41 9.15
N PRO A 11 -8.36 -0.99 7.93
CA PRO A 11 -7.17 -1.44 7.23
C PRO A 11 -6.22 -0.29 6.90
N VAL A 12 -6.72 0.86 6.45
CA VAL A 12 -5.89 2.05 6.20
C VAL A 12 -5.26 2.54 7.51
N ALA A 13 -5.99 2.54 8.63
CA ALA A 13 -5.42 2.90 9.93
C ALA A 13 -4.28 1.96 10.33
N GLY A 14 -4.49 0.65 10.21
CA GLY A 14 -3.48 -0.37 10.52
C GLY A 14 -2.25 -0.27 9.62
N LEU A 15 -2.44 -0.12 8.32
CA LEU A 15 -1.33 0.03 7.36
C LEU A 15 -0.57 1.32 7.61
N THR A 16 -1.26 2.44 7.80
CA THR A 16 -0.63 3.73 8.12
C THR A 16 0.20 3.63 9.40
N PHE A 17 -0.38 3.05 10.46
CA PHE A 17 0.34 2.81 11.72
C PHE A 17 1.61 2.00 11.47
N ALA A 18 1.50 0.85 10.81
CA ALA A 18 2.63 -0.06 10.60
C ALA A 18 3.77 0.60 9.80
N LEU A 19 3.45 1.26 8.68
CA LEU A 19 4.43 1.94 7.84
C LEU A 19 5.11 3.09 8.59
N VAL A 20 4.33 3.97 9.20
CA VAL A 20 4.85 5.18 9.83
C VAL A 20 5.61 4.86 11.11
N TRP A 21 5.09 3.98 11.96
CA TRP A 21 5.77 3.54 13.17
C TRP A 21 7.12 2.89 12.84
N TRP A 22 7.15 2.03 11.82
CA TRP A 22 8.39 1.39 11.39
C TRP A 22 9.39 2.41 10.83
N ALA A 23 8.92 3.38 10.04
CA ALA A 23 9.73 4.46 9.49
C ALA A 23 10.37 5.32 10.59
N LEU A 24 9.58 5.73 11.59
CA LEU A 24 10.04 6.48 12.75
C LEU A 24 11.06 5.68 13.56
N ARG A 25 10.78 4.40 13.83
CA ARG A 25 11.68 3.53 14.59
C ARG A 25 13.04 3.32 13.91
N LYS A 26 13.07 3.33 12.57
CA LYS A 26 14.31 3.19 11.78
C LYS A 26 15.00 4.53 11.50
N GLY A 27 14.44 5.65 11.96
CA GLY A 27 14.96 6.98 11.68
C GLY A 27 14.88 7.38 10.19
N VAL A 28 14.05 6.69 9.40
CA VAL A 28 13.76 7.05 8.00
C VAL A 28 12.93 8.33 7.98
N VAL A 29 12.03 8.48 8.95
CA VAL A 29 11.23 9.68 9.18
C VAL A 29 11.62 10.26 10.53
N SER A 30 11.71 11.58 10.60
CA SER A 30 12.01 12.26 11.85
C SER A 30 10.75 12.39 12.70
N GLU A 31 10.92 12.34 14.02
CA GLU A 31 9.85 12.75 14.91
C GLU A 31 9.62 14.27 14.76
N VAL A 32 8.36 14.67 14.74
CA VAL A 32 7.93 16.06 14.63
C VAL A 32 6.76 16.31 15.56
N ASP A 33 6.53 17.57 15.90
CA ASP A 33 5.56 17.94 16.93
C ASP A 33 4.10 17.75 16.49
N THR A 34 3.82 17.92 15.20
CA THR A 34 2.46 17.87 14.64
C THR A 34 2.28 16.78 13.60
N LEU A 35 1.07 16.20 13.53
CA LEU A 35 0.71 15.21 12.51
C LEU A 35 0.76 15.80 11.09
N GLN A 36 0.44 17.07 10.94
CA GLN A 36 0.53 17.75 9.65
C GLN A 36 1.98 17.89 9.17
N ALA A 37 2.92 18.21 10.08
CA ALA A 37 4.34 18.23 9.75
C ALA A 37 4.83 16.83 9.35
N LEU A 38 4.35 15.77 10.02
CA LEU A 38 4.73 14.40 9.71
C LEU A 38 4.24 13.97 8.32
N SER A 39 2.97 14.24 8.01
CA SER A 39 2.40 13.95 6.69
C SER A 39 3.16 14.70 5.59
N LYS A 40 3.46 16.00 5.81
CA LYS A 40 4.23 16.80 4.87
C LYS A 40 5.65 16.29 4.67
N GLN A 41 6.30 15.82 5.73
CA GLN A 41 7.64 15.21 5.63
C GLN A 41 7.60 13.97 4.75
N ILE A 42 6.62 13.08 4.96
CA ILE A 42 6.44 11.86 4.16
C ILE A 42 6.20 12.18 2.68
N GLU A 43 5.30 13.12 2.39
CA GLU A 43 5.02 13.57 1.03
C GLU A 43 6.22 14.25 0.36
N ALA A 44 7.05 14.97 1.13
CA ALA A 44 8.26 15.57 0.60
C ALA A 44 9.30 14.50 0.22
N MET A 45 9.39 13.40 0.97
CA MET A 45 10.29 12.29 0.64
C MET A 45 9.88 11.57 -0.64
N SER A 46 8.57 11.37 -0.88
CA SER A 46 8.12 10.71 -2.12
C SER A 46 8.38 11.55 -3.37
N LYS A 47 8.40 12.88 -3.24
CA LYS A 47 8.71 13.81 -4.34
C LYS A 47 10.20 13.94 -4.65
N LYS A 48 11.09 13.61 -3.71
CA LYS A 48 12.54 13.65 -3.95
C LYS A 48 12.93 12.47 -4.84
N LYS A 49 12.98 12.72 -6.16
CA LYS A 49 13.70 11.89 -7.13
C LYS A 49 15.20 12.04 -6.86
N ASP A 50 15.75 11.15 -6.06
CA ASP A 50 17.18 10.82 -5.95
C ASP A 50 18.11 11.53 -6.94
N LYS A 51 18.84 12.52 -6.43
CA LYS A 51 20.21 12.76 -6.89
C LYS A 51 21.24 12.73 -5.75
N ASP A 52 20.83 13.08 -4.52
CA ASP A 52 21.78 13.21 -3.39
C ASP A 52 21.41 12.47 -2.09
N THR A 53 20.37 11.63 -2.08
CA THR A 53 20.04 10.84 -0.87
C THR A 53 20.37 9.38 -1.14
N PRO A 54 21.25 8.72 -0.38
CA PRO A 54 21.54 7.31 -0.60
C PRO A 54 20.27 6.49 -0.27
N ARG A 55 19.50 6.10 -1.30
CA ARG A 55 18.40 5.13 -1.16
C ARG A 55 18.84 3.79 -0.59
N GLU A 56 20.15 3.52 -0.52
CA GLU A 56 20.75 2.35 0.13
C GLU A 56 20.28 2.11 1.59
N LYS A 57 19.71 3.11 2.28
CA LYS A 57 19.19 2.94 3.65
C LYS A 57 17.68 2.75 3.76
N ILE A 58 16.91 2.92 2.69
CA ILE A 58 15.45 2.77 2.73
C ILE A 58 15.11 1.32 2.37
N ASN A 59 14.39 0.63 3.26
CA ASN A 59 14.01 -0.75 3.00
C ASN A 59 12.97 -0.83 1.85
N PRO A 60 12.86 -1.99 1.16
CA PRO A 60 12.01 -2.14 -0.02
C PRO A 60 10.53 -1.79 0.20
N VAL A 61 10.00 -2.01 1.41
CA VAL A 61 8.60 -1.72 1.72
C VAL A 61 8.34 -0.22 1.74
N HIS A 62 9.22 0.56 2.37
CA HIS A 62 9.09 2.02 2.38
C HIS A 62 9.35 2.63 1.01
N ASP A 63 10.30 2.07 0.24
CA ASP A 63 10.52 2.50 -1.15
C ASP A 63 9.26 2.30 -1.99
N LYS A 64 8.60 1.13 -1.89
CA LYS A 64 7.33 0.87 -2.58
C LYS A 64 6.24 1.83 -2.13
N TRP A 65 6.08 2.05 -0.83
CA TRP A 65 5.10 3.01 -0.30
C TRP A 65 5.34 4.45 -0.80
N LEU A 66 6.61 4.90 -0.83
CA LEU A 66 6.97 6.22 -1.35
C LEU A 66 6.74 6.33 -2.86
N LYS A 67 6.90 5.24 -3.64
CA LYS A 67 6.55 5.19 -5.08
C LYS A 67 5.04 5.39 -5.33
N PHE A 68 4.18 4.95 -4.41
CA PHE A 68 2.75 5.28 -4.45
C PHE A 68 2.44 6.72 -4.04
N GLY A 69 3.46 7.49 -3.63
CA GLY A 69 3.34 8.88 -3.19
C GLY A 69 3.49 9.08 -1.68
N GLY A 70 3.58 8.00 -0.89
CA GLY A 70 3.55 8.08 0.58
C GLY A 70 2.24 8.70 1.08
N GLY A 71 2.27 9.44 2.18
CA GLY A 71 1.18 10.31 2.62
C GLY A 71 -0.20 9.64 2.68
N PHE A 72 -1.27 10.42 2.58
CA PHE A 72 -2.64 9.87 2.56
C PHE A 72 -2.89 9.07 1.27
N TYR A 73 -2.73 9.71 0.12
CA TYR A 73 -3.09 9.12 -1.17
C TYR A 73 -2.30 7.84 -1.47
N GLY A 74 -0.99 7.85 -1.25
CA GLY A 74 -0.15 6.69 -1.51
C GLY A 74 -0.35 5.55 -0.52
N THR A 75 -0.77 5.84 0.71
CA THR A 75 -1.15 4.77 1.66
C THR A 75 -2.44 4.08 1.23
N VAL A 76 -3.46 4.84 0.79
CA VAL A 76 -4.71 4.25 0.31
C VAL A 76 -4.49 3.51 -1.03
N ALA A 77 -3.67 4.06 -1.92
CA ALA A 77 -3.30 3.39 -3.17
C ALA A 77 -2.54 2.08 -2.90
N LEU A 78 -1.53 2.09 -2.01
CA LEU A 78 -0.80 0.88 -1.62
C LEU A 78 -1.72 -0.17 -0.97
N TYR A 79 -2.64 0.26 -0.10
CA TYR A 79 -3.65 -0.63 0.47
C TYR A 79 -4.52 -1.26 -0.61
N THR A 80 -5.05 -0.43 -1.52
CA THR A 80 -5.91 -0.88 -2.61
C THR A 80 -5.16 -1.86 -3.52
N PHE A 81 -3.89 -1.56 -3.85
CA PHE A 81 -3.02 -2.47 -4.58
C PHE A 81 -2.87 -3.82 -3.87
N ALA A 82 -2.54 -3.81 -2.57
CA ALA A 82 -2.37 -5.04 -1.80
C ALA A 82 -3.68 -5.85 -1.72
N LEU A 83 -4.84 -5.18 -1.65
CA LEU A 83 -6.14 -5.83 -1.59
C LEU A 83 -6.50 -6.55 -2.89
N ILE A 84 -6.27 -5.92 -4.03
CA ILE A 84 -6.62 -6.47 -5.34
C ILE A 84 -5.59 -7.44 -5.91
N GLU A 85 -4.31 -7.28 -5.57
CA GLU A 85 -3.23 -8.19 -5.99
C GLU A 85 -3.23 -9.50 -5.18
N TRP A 86 -3.81 -9.48 -3.97
CA TRP A 86 -3.75 -10.64 -3.06
C TRP A 86 -4.36 -11.93 -3.63
N PRO A 87 -5.55 -11.92 -4.25
CA PRO A 87 -6.11 -13.10 -4.90
C PRO A 87 -5.17 -13.67 -5.97
N ASP A 88 -4.63 -12.82 -6.84
CA ASP A 88 -3.75 -13.22 -7.95
C ASP A 88 -2.46 -13.88 -7.44
N LEU A 89 -1.91 -13.36 -6.32
CA LEU A 89 -0.77 -13.98 -5.65
C LEU A 89 -1.13 -15.37 -5.10
N VAL A 90 -2.29 -15.52 -4.46
CA VAL A 90 -2.75 -16.81 -3.91
C VAL A 90 -3.01 -17.83 -5.03
N GLU A 91 -3.62 -17.40 -6.13
CA GLU A 91 -3.85 -18.23 -7.31
C GLU A 91 -2.54 -18.68 -7.95
N SER A 92 -1.58 -17.77 -8.08
CA SER A 92 -0.22 -18.08 -8.56
C SER A 92 0.46 -19.18 -7.74
N PHE A 93 0.28 -19.20 -6.41
CA PHE A 93 0.80 -20.28 -5.56
C PHE A 93 0.09 -21.62 -5.79
N SER A 94 -1.19 -21.60 -6.12
CA SER A 94 -1.96 -22.81 -6.42
C SER A 94 -1.52 -23.47 -7.73
N GLY A 95 -1.15 -22.67 -8.75
CA GLY A 95 -0.63 -23.12 -10.04
C GLY A 95 0.72 -23.86 -9.97
N LEU A 96 1.50 -23.67 -8.89
CA LEU A 96 2.76 -24.40 -8.68
C LEU A 96 2.55 -25.93 -8.57
N GLY A 97 1.38 -26.36 -8.09
CA GLY A 97 1.04 -27.78 -8.00
C GLY A 97 0.93 -28.47 -9.36
N GLU A 98 0.51 -27.75 -10.39
CA GLU A 98 0.42 -28.23 -11.76
C GLU A 98 1.80 -28.29 -12.43
N LEU A 99 2.64 -27.30 -12.15
CA LEU A 99 4.02 -27.25 -12.63
C LEU A 99 4.82 -28.48 -12.17
N LEU A 100 4.69 -28.87 -10.90
CA LEU A 100 5.37 -30.04 -10.31
C LEU A 100 4.97 -31.38 -10.96
N ARG A 101 3.82 -31.44 -11.65
CA ARG A 101 3.30 -32.66 -12.29
C ARG A 101 3.52 -32.68 -13.80
N SER A 102 4.07 -31.61 -14.36
CA SER A 102 4.23 -31.42 -15.80
C SER A 102 5.61 -31.88 -16.31
N ASN A 103 5.68 -32.30 -17.58
CA ASN A 103 6.96 -32.57 -18.25
C ASN A 103 7.70 -31.26 -18.55
N VAL A 104 9.03 -31.30 -18.69
CA VAL A 104 9.89 -30.11 -18.83
C VAL A 104 9.44 -29.13 -19.92
N SER A 105 9.04 -29.62 -21.10
CA SER A 105 8.56 -28.76 -22.19
C SER A 105 7.23 -28.08 -21.87
N ALA A 106 6.30 -28.79 -21.23
CA ALA A 106 5.03 -28.22 -20.77
C ALA A 106 5.24 -27.23 -19.61
N ALA A 107 6.14 -27.55 -18.68
CA ALA A 107 6.50 -26.68 -17.56
C ALA A 107 7.02 -25.31 -18.02
N ILE A 108 7.86 -25.29 -19.07
CA ILE A 108 8.38 -24.03 -19.64
C ILE A 108 7.24 -23.20 -20.24
N GLY A 109 6.31 -23.82 -20.97
CA GLY A 109 5.14 -23.13 -21.52
C GLY A 109 4.23 -22.53 -20.46
N ILE A 110 3.91 -23.31 -19.42
CA ILE A 110 3.11 -22.88 -18.26
C ILE A 110 3.80 -21.72 -17.53
N LEU A 111 5.11 -21.80 -17.30
CA LEU A 111 5.88 -20.76 -16.63
C LEU A 111 5.90 -19.45 -17.42
N ILE A 112 6.13 -19.51 -18.73
CA ILE A 112 6.13 -18.31 -19.57
C ILE A 112 4.74 -17.67 -19.58
N GLY A 113 3.69 -18.48 -19.74
CA GLY A 113 2.30 -18.01 -19.69
C GLY A 113 1.99 -17.32 -18.36
N ALA A 114 2.25 -18.01 -17.24
CA ALA A 114 2.00 -17.49 -15.90
C ALA A 114 2.79 -16.20 -15.60
N ILE A 115 4.06 -16.10 -16.05
CA ILE A 115 4.85 -14.87 -15.86
C ILE A 115 4.28 -13.72 -16.67
N VAL A 116 3.89 -13.95 -17.93
CA VAL A 116 3.32 -12.89 -18.78
C VAL A 116 1.98 -12.41 -18.22
N GLU A 117 1.11 -13.34 -17.82
CA GLU A 117 -0.17 -13.05 -17.19
C GLU A 117 -0.01 -12.27 -15.89
N ALA A 118 0.86 -12.75 -14.98
CA ALA A 118 1.15 -12.06 -13.73
C ALA A 118 1.72 -10.64 -13.94
N ILE A 119 2.55 -10.42 -14.97
CA ILE A 119 3.04 -9.08 -15.31
C ILE A 119 1.87 -8.19 -15.76
N ILE A 120 0.99 -8.69 -16.63
CA ILE A 120 -0.15 -7.92 -17.15
C ILE A 120 -1.12 -7.58 -16.01
N GLU A 121 -1.50 -8.56 -15.20
CA GLU A 121 -2.38 -8.39 -14.04
C GLU A 121 -1.79 -7.40 -13.04
N SER A 122 -0.51 -7.55 -12.68
CA SER A 122 0.13 -6.65 -11.73
C SER A 122 0.19 -5.20 -12.24
N ILE A 123 0.36 -4.98 -13.55
CA ILE A 123 0.27 -3.64 -14.15
C ILE A 123 -1.16 -3.10 -14.06
N MET A 124 -2.17 -3.92 -14.39
CA MET A 124 -3.58 -3.50 -14.33
C MET A 124 -4.02 -3.18 -12.90
N ASN A 125 -3.62 -4.01 -11.94
CA ASN A 125 -3.83 -3.78 -10.51
C ASN A 125 -3.12 -2.51 -10.04
N PHE A 126 -1.88 -2.27 -10.48
CA PHE A 126 -1.17 -1.03 -10.17
C PHE A 126 -1.92 0.21 -10.66
N VAL A 127 -2.44 0.18 -11.89
CA VAL A 127 -3.24 1.27 -12.46
C VAL A 127 -4.54 1.45 -11.67
N ALA A 128 -5.26 0.37 -11.36
CA ALA A 128 -6.49 0.40 -10.57
C ALA A 128 -6.25 0.96 -9.17
N ALA A 129 -5.11 0.64 -8.56
CA ALA A 129 -4.72 1.14 -7.25
C ALA A 129 -4.36 2.63 -7.28
N ILE A 130 -3.72 3.14 -8.33
CA ILE A 130 -3.56 4.59 -8.50
C ILE A 130 -4.93 5.24 -8.67
N ALA A 131 -5.81 4.64 -9.46
CA ALA A 131 -7.19 5.07 -9.65
C ALA A 131 -8.13 4.58 -8.53
N TRP A 132 -7.63 4.33 -7.32
CA TRP A 132 -8.41 3.77 -6.22
C TRP A 132 -9.75 4.47 -5.96
N PRO A 133 -9.92 5.81 -6.14
CA PRO A 133 -11.24 6.40 -5.93
C PRO A 133 -12.31 5.75 -6.82
N VAL A 134 -11.96 5.34 -8.04
CA VAL A 134 -12.86 4.64 -8.97
C VAL A 134 -13.20 3.24 -8.46
N TYR A 135 -12.20 2.49 -7.98
CA TYR A 135 -12.41 1.17 -7.38
C TYR A 135 -13.36 1.22 -6.17
N TRP A 136 -13.15 2.17 -5.25
CA TRP A 136 -14.01 2.30 -4.07
C TRP A 136 -15.39 2.90 -4.39
N MET A 137 -15.51 3.66 -5.50
CA MET A 137 -16.82 4.09 -6.02
C MET A 137 -17.65 2.89 -6.51
N SER A 138 -17.05 1.88 -7.14
CA SER A 138 -17.79 0.67 -7.53
C SER A 138 -18.19 -0.19 -6.33
N GLU A 139 -17.39 -0.22 -5.27
CA GLU A 139 -17.67 -1.02 -4.06
C GLU A 139 -18.71 -0.36 -3.14
N PHE A 140 -18.63 0.95 -2.90
CA PHE A 140 -19.49 1.65 -1.92
C PHE A 140 -20.53 2.60 -2.55
N GLY A 141 -20.49 2.78 -3.86
CA GLY A 141 -21.34 3.70 -4.61
C GLY A 141 -20.82 5.14 -4.66
N ALA A 142 -20.98 5.77 -5.82
CA ALA A 142 -20.54 7.16 -6.07
C ALA A 142 -21.33 8.20 -5.25
N SER A 143 -22.60 7.94 -4.92
CA SER A 143 -23.45 8.88 -4.17
C SER A 143 -22.95 9.17 -2.76
N ARG A 144 -22.12 8.28 -2.20
CA ARG A 144 -21.55 8.40 -0.85
C ARG A 144 -20.03 8.61 -0.87
N MET A 145 -19.49 9.09 -2.00
CA MET A 145 -18.05 9.28 -2.21
C MET A 145 -17.37 10.01 -1.04
N TRP A 146 -17.92 11.16 -0.66
CA TRP A 146 -17.37 11.98 0.41
C TRP A 146 -17.28 11.26 1.76
N LEU A 147 -18.24 10.37 2.03
CA LEU A 147 -18.34 9.68 3.30
C LEU A 147 -17.24 8.62 3.45
N TRP A 148 -17.05 7.75 2.46
CA TRP A 148 -15.97 6.75 2.56
C TRP A 148 -14.59 7.38 2.38
N MET A 149 -14.49 8.51 1.68
CA MET A 149 -13.25 9.27 1.58
C MET A 149 -12.87 9.91 2.93
N ALA A 150 -13.87 10.42 3.67
CA ALA A 150 -13.68 10.87 5.05
C ALA A 150 -13.32 9.72 5.99
N ILE A 151 -13.90 8.52 5.81
CA ILE A 151 -13.54 7.32 6.57
C ILE A 151 -12.08 6.91 6.30
N ALA A 152 -11.66 6.87 5.03
CA ALA A 152 -10.29 6.55 4.66
C ALA A 152 -9.30 7.57 5.27
N TYR A 153 -9.62 8.85 5.18
CA TYR A 153 -8.81 9.92 5.76
C TYR A 153 -8.76 9.82 7.29
N GLY A 154 -9.89 9.55 7.94
CA GLY A 154 -9.96 9.31 9.38
C GLY A 154 -9.10 8.12 9.80
N GLY A 155 -9.13 7.02 9.05
CA GLY A 155 -8.26 5.88 9.26
C GLY A 155 -6.78 6.25 9.17
N TYR A 156 -6.38 6.93 8.08
CA TYR A 156 -5.01 7.44 7.91
C TYR A 156 -4.57 8.33 9.07
N TRP A 157 -5.41 9.29 9.46
CA TRP A 157 -5.13 10.20 10.56
C TRP A 157 -4.95 9.46 11.90
N LEU A 158 -5.83 8.50 12.22
CA LEU A 158 -5.71 7.66 13.40
C LEU A 158 -4.42 6.82 13.39
N GLY A 159 -4.04 6.28 12.24
CA GLY A 159 -2.78 5.54 12.09
C GLY A 159 -1.55 6.41 12.33
N LEU A 160 -1.53 7.64 11.81
CA LEU A 160 -0.45 8.61 12.10
C LEU A 160 -0.38 8.94 13.60
N GLN A 161 -1.54 9.22 14.21
CA GLN A 161 -1.62 9.60 15.61
C GLN A 161 -1.11 8.49 16.53
N THR A 162 -1.56 7.25 16.29
CA THR A 162 -1.15 6.09 17.07
C THR A 162 0.33 5.75 16.87
N ALA A 163 0.87 5.90 15.66
CA ALA A 163 2.29 5.69 15.39
C ALA A 163 3.18 6.69 16.14
N GLN A 164 2.83 7.98 16.12
CA GLN A 164 3.56 9.01 16.88
C GLN A 164 3.47 8.76 18.38
N TYR A 165 2.27 8.48 18.89
CA TYR A 165 2.06 8.20 20.31
C TYR A 165 2.90 7.01 20.78
N ALA A 166 2.91 5.92 20.02
CA ALA A 166 3.67 4.71 20.35
C ALA A 166 5.20 4.89 20.36
N ILE A 167 5.73 5.87 19.63
CA ILE A 167 7.16 6.22 19.67
C ILE A 167 7.44 7.12 20.87
N ARG A 168 6.60 8.14 21.12
CA ARG A 168 6.76 9.05 22.26
C ARG A 168 6.64 8.33 23.60
N SER A 169 5.75 7.34 23.73
CA SER A 169 5.53 6.57 24.96
C SER A 169 6.66 5.58 25.30
N ARG A 170 7.65 5.40 24.42
CA ARG A 170 8.81 4.53 24.64
C ARG A 170 10.05 5.28 25.12
N ARG A 171 9.97 6.61 25.26
CA ARG A 171 10.98 7.45 25.89
C ARG A 171 10.65 7.62 27.36
#